data_AF-A0A5E6NM10-F1
#
_entry.id   AF-A0A5E6NM10-F1
#
_cell.length_a   1.000
_cell.length_b   1.000
_cell.length_c   1.000
_cell.angle_alpha   90.00
_cell.angle_beta   90.00
_cell.angle_gamma   90.00
#
_symmetry.space_group_name_H-M   'P 1'
#
loop_
_entity.id
_entity.type
_entity.pdbx_description
1 polymer ?
#
loop_
_entity_poly.entity_id
_entity_poly.type
_entity_poly.pdbx_seq_one_letter_code
_entity_poly.pdbx_strand_id
1 'polypeptide(L)'
;MIKFFTIDEQKESFFYLLKKLLDDNKVVFFPPEPNSKIKIYKYCSNGEYYADSGEYEEELWDETSENIIAYIKDIFPKDITNENDTRLTDFWYDTCPEIGWVDQETGEIVAS
;
A
#
# COMPACT_ATOMS: atom_id res chain seq x y z
N MET A 1 -30.89 -4.58 12.51
CA MET A 1 -29.97 -5.64 12.98
C MET A 1 -28.59 -5.20 12.54
N ILE A 2 -27.71 -4.80 13.47
CA ILE A 2 -26.33 -4.45 13.12
C ILE A 2 -25.60 -5.77 12.91
N LYS A 3 -25.13 -6.02 11.69
CA LYS A 3 -24.29 -7.18 11.38
C LYS A 3 -22.86 -6.81 11.73
N PHE A 4 -22.30 -7.47 12.73
CA PHE A 4 -20.88 -7.39 13.02
C PHE A 4 -20.17 -8.43 12.14
N PHE A 5 -19.17 -7.97 11.37
CA PHE A 5 -18.33 -8.87 10.60
C PHE A 5 -17.38 -9.63 11.54
N THR A 6 -17.17 -10.92 11.27
CA THR A 6 -16.07 -11.65 11.91
C THR A 6 -14.73 -11.09 11.46
N ILE A 7 -13.66 -11.32 12.22
CA ILE A 7 -12.30 -10.87 11.82
C ILE A 7 -11.91 -11.43 10.45
N ASP A 8 -12.28 -12.67 10.13
CA ASP A 8 -12.02 -13.23 8.81
C ASP A 8 -12.83 -12.52 7.71
N GLU A 9 -14.10 -12.20 7.96
CA GLU A 9 -14.91 -11.41 7.01
C GLU A 9 -14.33 -10.00 6.83
N GLN A 10 -13.85 -9.36 7.90
CA GLN A 10 -13.20 -8.03 7.84
C GLN A 10 -11.91 -8.10 7.03
N LYS A 11 -11.06 -9.10 7.29
CA LYS A 11 -9.80 -9.34 6.58
C LYS A 11 -10.03 -9.54 5.07
N GLU A 12 -10.95 -10.42 4.69
CA GLU A 12 -11.27 -10.64 3.29
C GLU A 12 -11.90 -9.40 2.63
N SER A 13 -12.75 -8.67 3.35
CA SER A 13 -13.32 -7.41 2.85
C SER A 13 -12.26 -6.34 2.63
N PHE A 14 -11.27 -6.25 3.53
CA PHE A 14 -10.15 -5.33 3.43
C PHE A 14 -9.32 -5.63 2.17
N PHE A 15 -8.88 -6.89 1.99
CA PHE A 15 -8.09 -7.26 0.82
C PHE A 15 -8.85 -7.12 -0.50
N TYR A 16 -10.16 -7.38 -0.48
CA TYR A 16 -11.01 -7.11 -1.63
C TYR A 16 -11.04 -5.62 -1.99
N LEU A 17 -11.24 -4.75 -1.01
CA LEU A 17 -11.26 -3.30 -1.21
C LEU A 17 -9.88 -2.80 -1.69
N LEU A 18 -8.80 -3.28 -1.09
CA LEU A 18 -7.44 -2.91 -1.47
C LEU A 18 -7.14 -3.30 -2.93
N LYS A 19 -7.51 -4.51 -3.33
CA LYS A 19 -7.39 -4.95 -4.74
C LYS A 19 -8.19 -4.03 -5.66
N LYS A 20 -9.43 -3.69 -5.28
CA LYS A 20 -10.27 -2.81 -6.08
C LYS A 20 -9.65 -1.42 -6.25
N LEU A 21 -9.03 -0.86 -5.21
CA LEU A 21 -8.33 0.42 -5.29
C LEU A 21 -7.12 0.35 -6.24
N LEU A 22 -6.39 -0.77 -6.26
CA LEU A 22 -5.33 -1.02 -7.24
C LEU A 22 -5.88 -1.14 -8.66
N ASP A 23 -6.91 -1.96 -8.88
CA ASP A 23 -7.55 -2.17 -10.19
C ASP A 23 -8.11 -0.85 -10.76
N ASP A 24 -8.64 0.02 -9.90
CA ASP A 24 -9.18 1.32 -10.26
C ASP A 24 -8.10 2.44 -10.32
N ASN A 25 -6.81 2.08 -10.20
CA ASN A 25 -5.65 2.99 -10.19
C ASN A 25 -5.81 4.17 -9.20
N LYS A 26 -6.42 3.91 -8.05
CA LYS A 26 -6.58 4.86 -6.93
C LYS A 26 -5.40 4.84 -5.98
N VAL A 27 -4.75 3.67 -5.89
CA VAL A 27 -3.53 3.48 -5.10
C VAL A 27 -2.52 2.70 -5.93
N VAL A 28 -1.26 2.86 -5.57
CA VAL A 28 -0.12 2.09 -6.07
C VAL A 28 0.68 1.59 -4.88
N PHE A 29 1.53 0.59 -5.09
CA PHE A 29 2.47 0.14 -4.08
C PHE A 29 3.91 0.36 -4.54
N PHE A 30 4.79 0.58 -3.57
CA PHE A 30 6.23 0.49 -3.77
C PHE A 30 6.68 -0.94 -3.48
N PRO A 31 7.66 -1.48 -4.23
CA PRO A 31 8.11 -2.84 -4.05
C PRO A 31 8.80 -2.98 -2.70
N PRO A 32 8.63 -4.12 -2.01
CA PRO A 32 9.40 -4.38 -0.80
C PRO A 32 10.89 -4.42 -1.14
N GLU A 33 11.70 -3.78 -0.31
CA GLU A 33 13.16 -3.84 -0.38
C GLU A 33 13.63 -5.30 -0.44
N PRO A 34 14.61 -5.67 -1.31
CA PRO A 34 15.44 -4.83 -2.17
C PRO A 34 15.02 -4.81 -3.66
N ASN A 35 13.74 -5.05 -3.99
CA ASN A 35 13.30 -5.40 -5.35
C ASN A 35 12.84 -4.22 -6.24
N SER A 36 13.44 -3.04 -6.12
CA SER A 36 13.10 -1.92 -7.00
C SER A 36 13.50 -2.23 -8.47
N LYS A 37 12.53 -2.22 -9.41
CA LYS A 37 12.78 -1.93 -10.85
C LYS A 37 11.89 -0.77 -11.38
N ILE A 38 12.53 0.27 -11.94
CA ILE A 38 12.04 1.67 -12.14
C ILE A 38 10.79 1.84 -13.03
N LYS A 39 9.80 2.61 -12.54
CA LYS A 39 8.87 3.46 -13.33
C LYS A 39 8.77 4.85 -12.67
N ILE A 40 8.96 5.90 -13.47
CA ILE A 40 9.12 7.31 -13.06
C ILE A 40 7.76 7.95 -12.71
N TYR A 41 7.61 8.53 -11.52
CA TYR A 41 6.49 9.42 -11.17
C TYR A 41 7.01 10.74 -10.60
N LYS A 42 6.42 11.86 -11.05
CA LYS A 42 6.81 13.21 -10.60
C LYS A 42 6.17 13.53 -9.26
N TYR A 43 7.01 13.78 -8.27
CA TYR A 43 6.63 14.37 -7.00
C TYR A 43 6.55 15.90 -7.15
N CYS A 44 5.38 16.48 -6.87
CA CYS A 44 5.22 17.92 -6.71
C CYS A 44 4.64 18.18 -5.32
N SER A 45 5.48 18.43 -4.32
CA SER A 45 5.03 19.12 -3.12
C SER A 45 5.83 20.41 -2.96
N ASN A 46 5.06 21.48 -2.75
CA ASN A 46 5.44 22.87 -2.74
C ASN A 46 6.16 23.30 -1.44
N GLY A 47 7.22 22.56 -1.08
CA GLY A 47 8.16 22.90 0.01
C GLY A 47 7.53 22.71 1.39
N GLU A 48 8.14 22.01 2.34
CA GLU A 48 9.56 22.01 2.67
C GLU A 48 9.93 20.67 3.33
N TYR A 49 10.87 19.95 2.71
CA TYR A 49 12.02 19.35 3.39
C TYR A 49 13.19 19.43 2.40
N TYR A 50 14.26 20.09 2.81
CA TYR A 50 15.41 20.36 1.95
C TYR A 50 16.19 19.07 1.69
N ALA A 51 16.08 18.54 0.47
CA ALA A 51 17.12 17.72 -0.13
C ALA A 51 17.87 18.59 -1.14
N ASP A 52 19.09 18.95 -0.77
CA ASP A 52 20.05 19.64 -1.63
C ASP A 52 20.30 18.77 -2.87
N SER A 53 19.73 19.17 -4.02
CA SER A 53 19.94 18.59 -5.35
C SER A 53 19.79 17.05 -5.49
N GLY A 54 18.57 16.56 -5.76
CA GLY A 54 18.42 15.19 -6.24
C GLY A 54 16.96 14.77 -6.27
N GLU A 55 16.40 14.66 -7.48
CA GLU A 55 15.14 13.95 -7.71
C GLU A 55 15.30 12.53 -7.18
N TYR A 56 14.63 12.17 -6.08
CA TYR A 56 14.57 10.78 -5.63
C TYR A 56 13.56 10.07 -6.52
N GLU A 57 14.05 9.18 -7.38
CA GLU A 57 13.23 8.30 -8.20
C GLU A 57 12.85 7.08 -7.35
N GLU A 58 11.67 7.10 -6.74
CA GLU A 58 11.11 5.90 -6.12
C GLU A 58 10.39 5.06 -7.16
N GLU A 59 10.66 3.76 -7.13
CA GLU A 59 10.23 2.83 -8.16
C GLU A 59 8.88 2.23 -7.75
N LEU A 60 7.83 2.42 -8.54
CA LEU A 60 6.57 1.72 -8.28
C LEU A 60 6.69 0.23 -8.55
N TRP A 61 5.90 -0.56 -7.84
CA TRP A 61 5.87 -1.99 -8.02
C TRP A 61 5.20 -2.39 -9.33
N ASP A 62 6.01 -2.76 -10.34
CA ASP A 62 5.55 -3.21 -11.65
C ASP A 62 5.05 -4.68 -11.63
N GLU A 63 4.01 -4.93 -10.83
CA GLU A 63 3.32 -6.23 -10.71
C GLU A 63 1.81 -6.08 -10.90
N THR A 64 1.12 -7.20 -11.16
CA THR A 64 -0.35 -7.18 -11.23
C THR A 64 -0.96 -6.96 -9.85
N SER A 65 -2.17 -6.40 -9.79
CA SER A 65 -2.89 -6.27 -8.52
C SER A 65 -3.13 -7.64 -7.85
N GLU A 66 -3.31 -8.72 -8.63
CA GLU A 66 -3.37 -10.08 -8.10
C GLU A 66 -2.07 -10.48 -7.39
N ASN A 67 -0.91 -10.22 -7.99
CA ASN A 67 0.39 -10.60 -7.42
C ASN A 67 0.74 -9.76 -6.18
N ILE A 68 0.46 -8.46 -6.22
CA ILE A 68 0.66 -7.56 -5.07
C ILE A 68 -0.21 -8.02 -3.90
N ILE A 69 -1.49 -8.26 -4.12
CA ILE A 69 -2.41 -8.70 -3.06
C ILE A 69 -2.04 -10.10 -2.55
N ALA A 70 -1.62 -11.01 -3.43
CA ALA A 70 -1.14 -12.32 -3.03
C ALA A 70 0.09 -12.22 -2.11
N TYR A 71 1.05 -11.35 -2.45
CA TYR A 71 2.22 -11.10 -1.60
C TYR A 71 1.81 -10.55 -0.24
N ILE A 72 1.00 -9.47 -0.20
CA ILE A 72 0.59 -8.85 1.06
C ILE A 72 -0.19 -9.87 1.92
N LYS A 73 -1.08 -10.66 1.33
CA LYS A 73 -1.77 -11.75 2.04
C LYS A 73 -0.79 -12.81 2.56
N ASP A 74 0.30 -13.09 1.85
CA ASP A 74 1.30 -14.07 2.26
C ASP A 74 2.06 -13.63 3.52
N ILE A 75 2.50 -12.37 3.56
CA ILE A 75 3.20 -11.80 4.72
C ILE A 75 2.27 -11.35 5.86
N PHE A 76 0.96 -11.24 5.62
CA PHE A 76 -0.02 -10.88 6.65
C PHE A 76 -0.06 -11.91 7.80
N PRO A 77 -0.16 -11.48 9.07
CA PRO A 77 -0.26 -12.38 10.22
C PRO A 77 -1.42 -13.39 10.13
N LYS A 78 -1.13 -14.68 10.24
CA LYS A 78 -2.07 -15.77 9.89
C LYS A 78 -3.07 -16.14 10.99
N ASP A 79 -2.71 -15.94 12.25
CA ASP A 79 -3.41 -16.45 13.44
C ASP A 79 -4.05 -15.35 14.29
N ILE A 80 -4.39 -14.22 13.66
CA ILE A 80 -5.04 -13.09 14.32
C ILE A 80 -6.49 -13.43 14.63
N THR A 81 -6.84 -13.37 15.91
CA THR A 81 -8.20 -13.58 16.42
C THR A 81 -8.74 -12.37 17.18
N ASN A 82 -7.98 -11.28 17.23
CA ASN A 82 -8.34 -10.02 17.88
C ASN A 82 -7.93 -8.83 16.99
N GLU A 83 -8.83 -7.89 16.77
CA GLU A 83 -8.59 -6.66 16.00
C GLU A 83 -7.58 -5.70 16.67
N ASN A 84 -7.36 -5.85 17.98
CA ASN A 84 -6.40 -5.06 18.75
C ASN A 84 -5.04 -5.77 18.94
N ASP A 85 -4.77 -6.82 18.17
CA ASP A 85 -3.48 -7.51 18.20
C ASP A 85 -2.40 -6.58 17.64
N THR A 86 -1.37 -6.29 18.45
CA THR A 86 -0.32 -5.31 18.09
C THR A 86 0.46 -5.72 16.85
N ARG A 87 0.49 -7.02 16.50
CA ARG A 87 1.10 -7.50 15.26
C ARG A 87 0.44 -6.92 14.01
N LEU A 88 -0.83 -6.49 14.09
CA LEU A 88 -1.48 -5.76 13.01
C LEU A 88 -0.87 -4.37 12.83
N THR A 89 -0.58 -3.67 13.93
CA THR A 89 0.12 -2.38 13.88
C THR A 89 1.51 -2.55 13.30
N ASP A 90 2.29 -3.49 13.82
CA ASP A 90 3.65 -3.77 13.32
C ASP A 90 3.62 -4.14 11.82
N PHE A 91 2.60 -4.91 11.40
CA PHE A 91 2.44 -5.24 10.00
C PHE A 91 2.26 -4.00 9.12
N TRP A 92 1.31 -3.12 9.45
CA TRP A 92 1.00 -1.97 8.60
C TRP A 92 2.11 -0.91 8.56
N TYR A 93 2.89 -0.77 9.63
CA TYR A 93 3.93 0.27 9.72
C TYR A 93 5.33 -0.21 9.35
N ASP A 94 5.67 -1.47 9.61
CA ASP A 94 7.05 -1.95 9.46
C ASP A 94 7.22 -3.04 8.38
N THR A 95 6.15 -3.75 8.01
CA THR A 95 6.24 -4.95 7.14
C THR A 95 5.50 -4.80 5.82
N CYS A 96 4.37 -4.10 5.81
CA CYS A 96 3.56 -3.90 4.62
C CYS A 96 4.33 -3.03 3.62
N PRO A 97 4.35 -3.40 2.34
CA PRO A 97 4.84 -2.52 1.28
C PRO A 97 4.14 -1.17 1.34
N GLU A 98 4.89 -0.10 1.11
CA GLU A 98 4.39 1.27 1.16
C GLU A 98 3.31 1.52 0.10
N ILE A 99 2.31 2.31 0.44
CA ILE A 99 1.16 2.60 -0.42
C ILE A 99 1.16 4.09 -0.81
N GLY A 100 1.05 4.35 -2.10
CA GLY A 100 0.87 5.69 -2.65
C GLY A 100 -0.57 5.95 -3.08
N TRP A 101 -1.13 7.10 -2.74
CA TRP A 101 -2.42 7.56 -3.25
C TRP A 101 -2.24 8.34 -4.55
N VAL A 102 -3.05 8.02 -5.56
CA VAL A 102 -2.99 8.67 -6.88
C VAL A 102 -4.05 9.76 -6.95
N ASP A 103 -3.62 11.01 -7.10
CA ASP A 103 -4.51 12.11 -7.47
C ASP A 103 -5.10 11.85 -8.87
N GLN A 104 -6.42 11.87 -8.97
CA GLN A 104 -7.12 11.45 -10.18
C GLN A 104 -7.23 12.56 -11.23
N GLU A 105 -6.94 13.81 -10.87
CA GLU A 105 -6.92 14.96 -11.77
C GLU A 105 -5.51 15.19 -12.32
N THR A 106 -4.49 15.11 -11.45
CA THR A 106 -3.10 15.43 -11.79
C THR A 106 -2.25 14.19 -12.09
N GLY A 107 -2.63 13.03 -11.57
CA GLY A 107 -1.82 11.81 -11.63
C GLY A 107 -0.65 11.79 -10.65
N GLU A 108 -0.54 12.80 -9.77
CA GLU A 108 0.50 12.87 -8.75
C GLU A 108 0.29 11.81 -7.67
N ILE A 109 1.39 11.31 -7.12
CA ILE A 109 1.36 10.29 -6.06
C ILE A 109 1.75 10.94 -4.74
N VAL A 110 0.92 10.71 -3.73
CA VAL A 110 1.21 11.07 -2.34
C VAL A 110 1.42 9.76 -1.58
N ALA A 111 2.67 9.47 -1.26
CA ALA A 111 3.05 8.33 -0.43
C ALA A 111 2.80 8.64 1.06
N SER A 112 2.58 7.60 1.87
CA SER A 112 2.23 7.67 3.29
C SER A 112 3.01 6.67 4.11
#